data_AF-A0A521S7W0-F1
#
_entry.id   AF-A0A521S7W0-F1
#
_cell.length_a   1.000
_cell.length_b   1.000
_cell.length_c   1.000
_cell.angle_alpha   90.00
_cell.angle_beta   90.00
_cell.angle_gamma   90.00
#
_symmetry.space_group_name_H-M   'P 1'
#
loop_
_entity.id
_entity.type
_entity.pdbx_description
1 polymer ?
#
loop_
_entity_poly.entity_id
_entity_poly.type
_entity_poly.pdbx_seq_one_letter_code
_entity_poly.pdbx_strand_id
1 'polypeptide(L)'
;MKARELFKKAGIGSLALAFLLVVLNWMSTPAWAHPRHAIFVAQSQVDTVGDVEHRMAMEGRVSFDADDGTLSGSGTFVHFDNASEIPKTILSFGTWEAKEFVSLTERVGMPYGNIEARILEILVDLTTDEGEVISGVTLRIISNIDPAGLTTGEATGFKLTIPGAPFGNFEPRDPPVGLAQISAGNLP
;
A
#
# COMPACT_ATOMS: atom_id res chain seq x y z
N MET A 1 -62.50 3.22 -21.05
CA MET A 1 -62.90 2.58 -19.78
C MET A 1 -61.93 1.41 -19.55
N LYS A 2 -61.13 1.24 -18.50
CA LYS A 2 -60.66 2.03 -17.33
C LYS A 2 -59.44 1.25 -16.79
N ALA A 3 -58.41 1.91 -16.26
CA ALA A 3 -57.25 1.34 -15.56
C ALA A 3 -57.59 0.59 -14.24
N ARG A 4 -58.75 -0.07 -14.17
CA ARG A 4 -59.34 -0.65 -12.96
C ARG A 4 -59.38 -2.18 -12.95
N GLU A 5 -58.98 -2.84 -14.02
CA GLU A 5 -58.86 -4.32 -14.05
C GLU A 5 -57.43 -4.81 -13.75
N LEU A 6 -56.40 -3.99 -14.02
CA LEU A 6 -55.00 -4.34 -13.70
C LEU A 6 -54.68 -4.30 -12.20
N PHE A 7 -55.54 -3.68 -11.38
CA PHE A 7 -55.38 -3.65 -9.92
C PHE A 7 -56.03 -4.83 -9.17
N LYS A 8 -56.68 -5.77 -9.87
CA LYS A 8 -57.35 -6.92 -9.23
C LYS A 8 -56.50 -8.19 -9.11
N LYS A 9 -55.24 -8.16 -9.53
CA LYS A 9 -54.30 -9.31 -9.39
C LYS A 9 -52.94 -8.98 -8.77
N ALA A 10 -52.76 -7.78 -8.21
CA ALA A 10 -51.50 -7.34 -7.59
C ALA A 10 -51.39 -7.77 -6.11
N GLY A 11 -51.65 -9.05 -5.80
CA GLY A 11 -51.73 -9.53 -4.41
C GLY A 11 -50.59 -10.45 -3.95
N ILE A 12 -49.85 -11.11 -4.85
CA ILE A 12 -48.92 -12.19 -4.44
C ILE A 12 -47.55 -12.11 -5.16
N GLY A 13 -47.42 -11.32 -6.23
CA GLY A 13 -46.17 -11.27 -7.03
C GLY A 13 -45.12 -10.23 -6.60
N SER A 14 -45.50 -9.20 -5.86
CA SER A 14 -44.60 -8.06 -5.57
C SER A 14 -43.62 -8.32 -4.41
N LEU A 15 -43.96 -9.21 -3.48
CA LEU A 15 -43.05 -9.60 -2.40
C LEU A 15 -41.91 -10.49 -2.91
N ALA A 16 -42.18 -11.39 -3.87
CA ALA A 16 -41.15 -12.25 -4.46
C ALA A 16 -40.13 -11.45 -5.28
N LEU A 17 -40.56 -10.41 -6.00
CA LEU A 17 -39.67 -9.57 -6.80
C LEU A 17 -38.78 -8.67 -5.91
N ALA A 18 -39.32 -8.16 -4.81
CA ALA A 18 -38.54 -7.39 -3.84
C ALA A 18 -37.50 -8.27 -3.12
N PHE A 19 -37.86 -9.50 -2.73
CA PHE A 19 -36.88 -10.46 -2.20
C PHE A 19 -35.82 -10.85 -3.22
N LEU A 20 -36.20 -11.05 -4.49
CA LEU A 20 -35.24 -11.37 -5.55
C LEU A 20 -34.27 -10.20 -5.80
N LEU A 21 -34.74 -8.95 -5.78
CA LEU A 21 -33.89 -7.77 -5.91
C LEU A 21 -32.93 -7.61 -4.72
N VAL A 22 -33.38 -7.89 -3.49
CA VAL A 22 -32.52 -7.86 -2.30
C VAL A 22 -31.47 -8.98 -2.32
N VAL A 23 -31.85 -10.19 -2.73
CA VAL A 23 -30.94 -11.35 -2.85
C VAL A 23 -29.98 -11.18 -4.03
N LEU A 24 -30.42 -10.61 -5.16
CA LEU A 24 -29.56 -10.24 -6.28
C LEU A 24 -28.59 -9.12 -5.91
N ASN A 25 -28.99 -8.16 -5.06
CA ASN A 25 -28.11 -7.10 -4.59
C ASN A 25 -27.06 -7.59 -3.58
N TRP A 26 -27.38 -8.62 -2.79
CA TRP A 26 -26.43 -9.36 -1.95
C TRP A 26 -25.44 -10.18 -2.81
N MET A 27 -25.89 -10.71 -3.95
CA MET A 27 -25.03 -11.47 -4.90
C MET A 27 -24.31 -10.57 -5.91
N SER A 28 -24.69 -9.30 -6.02
CA SER A 28 -23.98 -8.35 -6.87
C SER A 28 -22.79 -7.81 -6.10
N THR A 29 -21.61 -8.33 -6.43
CA THR A 29 -20.35 -7.62 -6.17
C THR A 29 -20.46 -6.22 -6.78
N PRO A 30 -20.30 -5.13 -6.01
CA PRO A 30 -20.24 -3.80 -6.61
C PRO A 30 -19.07 -3.79 -7.62
N ALA A 31 -19.39 -3.57 -8.90
CA ALA A 31 -18.46 -3.55 -10.03
C ALA A 31 -17.54 -2.32 -10.06
N TRP A 32 -17.26 -1.75 -8.89
CA TRP A 32 -16.28 -0.68 -8.73
C TRP A 32 -14.97 -1.35 -8.35
N ALA A 33 -14.30 -2.08 -9.24
CA ALA A 33 -12.92 -2.48 -9.01
C ALA A 33 -12.04 -1.22 -9.01
N HIS A 34 -12.08 -0.43 -7.92
CA HIS A 34 -11.17 0.68 -7.74
C HIS A 34 -9.81 0.08 -7.37
N PRO A 35 -8.76 0.36 -8.15
CA PRO A 35 -7.41 -0.03 -7.77
C PRO A 35 -7.12 0.48 -6.36
N ARG A 36 -6.57 -0.39 -5.52
CA ARG A 36 -6.07 0.04 -4.21
C ARG A 36 -4.86 0.93 -4.44
N HIS A 37 -4.60 1.82 -3.50
CA HIS A 37 -3.41 2.66 -3.53
C HIS A 37 -2.62 2.53 -2.24
N ALA A 38 -1.29 2.55 -2.35
CA ALA A 38 -0.41 2.81 -1.23
C ALA A 38 0.30 4.14 -1.48
N ILE A 39 0.42 4.98 -0.45
CA ILE A 39 1.24 6.19 -0.47
C ILE A 39 2.15 6.20 0.75
N PHE A 40 3.37 6.67 0.59
CA PHE A 40 4.27 6.85 1.72
C PHE A 40 5.28 7.96 1.48
N VAL A 41 5.72 8.57 2.58
CA VAL A 41 6.88 9.45 2.68
C VAL A 41 7.49 9.14 4.02
N ALA A 42 8.61 8.44 4.06
CA ALA A 42 9.18 7.96 5.32
C ALA A 42 10.70 7.85 5.29
N GLN A 43 11.28 7.62 6.47
CA GLN A 43 12.67 7.23 6.61
C GLN A 43 12.82 5.83 7.19
N SER A 44 13.80 5.11 6.68
CA SER A 44 14.27 3.82 7.19
C SER A 44 15.76 3.89 7.53
N GLN A 45 16.23 2.89 8.26
CA GLN A 45 17.60 2.76 8.73
C GLN A 45 18.06 1.32 8.60
N VAL A 46 19.36 1.12 8.57
CA VAL A 46 19.98 -0.19 8.65
C VAL A 46 21.18 -0.10 9.60
N ASP A 47 21.78 -1.23 9.95
CA ASP A 47 22.96 -1.28 10.80
C ASP A 47 24.09 -0.38 10.28
N THR A 48 24.84 0.18 11.22
CA THR A 48 26.05 0.95 10.92
C THR A 48 27.12 0.00 10.39
N VAL A 49 27.73 0.33 9.25
CA VAL A 49 28.84 -0.44 8.67
C VAL A 49 30.08 0.45 8.61
N GLY A 50 31.12 0.06 9.34
CA GLY A 50 32.26 0.94 9.56
C GLY A 50 31.84 2.21 10.28
N ASP A 51 32.16 3.37 9.72
CA ASP A 51 31.80 4.69 10.27
C ASP A 51 30.53 5.28 9.64
N VAL A 52 29.80 4.52 8.81
CA VAL A 52 28.65 5.01 8.07
C VAL A 52 27.34 4.60 8.74
N GLU A 53 26.54 5.58 9.17
CA GLU A 53 25.19 5.34 9.69
C GLU A 53 24.16 5.47 8.56
N HIS A 54 23.88 4.37 7.87
CA HIS A 54 23.02 4.37 6.69
C HIS A 54 21.55 4.70 7.00
N ARG A 55 21.04 5.76 6.37
CA ARG A 55 19.62 6.15 6.39
C ARG A 55 19.09 6.31 4.99
N MET A 56 17.85 5.93 4.77
CA MET A 56 17.16 6.18 3.51
C MET A 56 15.87 6.92 3.75
N ALA A 57 15.70 8.06 3.08
CA ALA A 57 14.41 8.73 2.95
C ALA A 57 13.81 8.33 1.59
N MET A 58 12.54 7.95 1.57
CA MET A 58 11.88 7.50 0.35
C MET A 58 10.42 7.92 0.37
N GLU A 59 9.91 8.25 -0.80
CA GLU A 59 8.50 8.52 -1.03
C GLU A 59 7.99 7.76 -2.24
N GLY A 60 6.68 7.60 -2.32
CA GLY A 60 6.02 7.34 -3.58
C GLY A 60 4.60 6.88 -3.45
N ARG A 61 4.06 6.48 -4.59
CA ARG A 61 2.69 6.00 -4.73
C ARG A 61 2.67 4.73 -5.55
N VAL A 62 1.85 3.80 -5.09
CA VAL A 62 1.55 2.55 -5.77
C VAL A 62 0.05 2.50 -6.03
N SER A 63 -0.35 2.08 -7.22
CA SER A 63 -1.71 1.66 -7.56
C SER A 63 -1.65 0.18 -7.92
N PHE A 64 -2.47 -0.62 -7.26
CA PHE A 64 -2.39 -2.07 -7.40
C PHE A 64 -3.77 -2.73 -7.26
N ASP A 65 -3.91 -3.89 -7.88
CA ASP A 65 -5.01 -4.82 -7.67
C ASP A 65 -4.41 -6.18 -7.27
N ALA A 66 -4.84 -6.66 -6.10
CA ALA A 66 -4.31 -7.91 -5.54
C ALA A 66 -4.92 -9.15 -6.19
N ASP A 67 -6.07 -9.02 -6.86
CA ASP A 67 -6.82 -10.13 -7.46
C ASP A 67 -6.30 -10.47 -8.86
N ASP A 68 -5.92 -9.45 -9.66
CA ASP A 68 -5.38 -9.64 -11.01
C ASP A 68 -3.87 -9.37 -11.13
N GLY A 69 -3.23 -8.87 -10.07
CA GLY A 69 -1.78 -8.59 -10.02
C GLY A 69 -1.36 -7.32 -10.75
N THR A 70 -2.30 -6.50 -11.21
CA THR A 70 -1.98 -5.21 -11.85
C THR A 70 -1.25 -4.31 -10.88
N LEU A 71 -0.15 -3.72 -11.33
CA LEU A 71 0.70 -2.87 -10.51
C LEU A 71 1.25 -1.70 -11.34
N SER A 72 1.22 -0.51 -10.76
CA SER A 72 1.98 0.65 -11.22
C SER A 72 2.40 1.46 -10.01
N GLY A 73 3.61 1.99 -10.01
CA GLY A 73 4.05 2.80 -8.91
C GLY A 73 5.47 3.29 -9.10
N SER A 74 5.77 4.41 -8.49
CA SER A 74 7.10 5.00 -8.51
C SER A 74 7.24 6.04 -7.41
N GLY A 75 8.47 6.51 -7.25
CA GLY A 75 8.82 7.64 -6.41
C GLY A 75 10.32 7.85 -6.39
N THR A 76 10.79 8.50 -5.35
CA THR A 76 12.19 8.92 -5.19
C THR A 76 12.78 8.43 -3.88
N PHE A 77 14.11 8.34 -3.84
CA PHE A 77 14.85 8.01 -2.63
C PHE A 77 16.12 8.86 -2.49
N VAL A 78 16.57 9.03 -1.25
CA VAL A 78 17.88 9.56 -0.89
C VAL A 78 18.48 8.66 0.20
N HIS A 79 19.63 8.06 -0.09
CA HIS A 79 20.47 7.32 0.84
C HIS A 79 21.59 8.24 1.32
N PHE A 80 21.74 8.38 2.64
CA PHE A 80 22.71 9.29 3.23
C PHE A 80 23.36 8.69 4.48
N ASP A 81 24.55 9.21 4.80
CA ASP A 81 25.26 8.90 6.03
C ASP A 81 24.80 9.85 7.15
N ASN A 82 24.11 9.32 8.14
CA ASN A 82 23.62 10.09 9.27
C ASN A 82 24.68 10.41 10.32
N ALA A 83 25.85 9.76 10.28
CA ALA A 83 26.98 10.08 11.14
C ALA A 83 27.74 11.33 10.66
N SER A 84 27.69 11.64 9.37
CA SER A 84 28.37 12.80 8.76
C SER A 84 27.89 14.16 9.29
N GLU A 85 28.68 15.22 9.07
CA GLU A 85 28.32 16.59 9.43
C GLU A 85 27.08 17.08 8.66
N ILE A 86 26.49 18.21 9.09
CA ILE A 86 25.37 18.82 8.36
C ILE A 86 25.93 19.81 7.32
N PRO A 87 25.51 19.76 6.04
CA PRO A 87 24.53 18.83 5.46
C PRO A 87 25.06 17.41 5.35
N LYS A 88 24.19 16.42 5.65
CA LYS A 88 24.56 15.00 5.63
C LYS A 88 25.09 14.60 4.25
N THR A 89 26.15 13.81 4.24
CA THR A 89 26.73 13.23 3.02
C THR A 89 25.71 12.32 2.35
N ILE A 90 25.36 12.64 1.11
CA ILE A 90 24.53 11.77 0.26
C ILE A 90 25.42 10.65 -0.28
N LEU A 91 24.98 9.42 -0.08
CA LEU A 91 25.65 8.21 -0.57
C LEU A 91 25.10 7.78 -1.93
N SER A 92 23.79 7.97 -2.15
CA SER A 92 23.11 7.74 -3.43
C SER A 92 21.74 8.41 -3.40
N PHE A 93 21.18 8.74 -4.55
CA PHE A 93 19.79 9.19 -4.68
C PHE A 93 19.26 8.81 -6.05
N GLY A 94 17.94 8.86 -6.23
CA GLY A 94 17.34 8.51 -7.51
C GLY A 94 15.86 8.24 -7.44
N THR A 95 15.39 7.40 -8.35
CA THR A 95 13.99 7.00 -8.47
C THR A 95 13.83 5.51 -8.26
N TRP A 96 12.62 5.08 -7.93
CA TRP A 96 12.24 3.68 -7.97
C TRP A 96 10.98 3.48 -8.80
N GLU A 97 10.82 2.29 -9.36
CA GLU A 97 9.65 1.92 -10.17
C GLU A 97 9.18 0.52 -9.78
N ALA A 98 7.87 0.37 -9.56
CA ALA A 98 7.22 -0.89 -9.26
C ALA A 98 7.24 -1.83 -10.46
N LYS A 99 7.61 -3.09 -10.25
CA LYS A 99 7.74 -4.10 -11.30
C LYS A 99 6.81 -5.28 -11.11
N GLU A 100 6.65 -5.76 -9.88
CA GLU A 100 5.84 -6.94 -9.60
C GLU A 100 5.11 -6.83 -8.26
N PHE A 101 3.84 -7.23 -8.25
CA PHE A 101 3.08 -7.39 -7.01
C PHE A 101 3.46 -8.72 -6.37
N VAL A 102 3.90 -8.68 -5.12
CA VAL A 102 4.31 -9.90 -4.40
C VAL A 102 3.21 -10.35 -3.45
N SER A 103 2.80 -9.49 -2.52
CA SER A 103 1.77 -9.85 -1.55
C SER A 103 1.10 -8.66 -0.87
N LEU A 104 -0.05 -8.93 -0.25
CA LEU A 104 -0.74 -8.03 0.66
C LEU A 104 -1.18 -8.83 1.89
N THR A 105 -0.62 -8.55 3.06
CA THR A 105 -0.96 -9.28 4.31
C THR A 105 -2.43 -9.13 4.65
N GLU A 106 -3.06 -10.03 5.40
CA GLU A 106 -4.44 -9.85 5.88
C GLU A 106 -4.68 -8.50 6.58
N ARG A 107 -5.93 -8.00 6.52
CA ARG A 107 -6.29 -6.72 7.13
C ARG A 107 -6.37 -6.86 8.63
N VAL A 108 -5.71 -5.96 9.35
CA VAL A 108 -5.88 -5.85 10.80
C VAL A 108 -7.14 -5.02 11.08
N GLY A 109 -8.17 -5.68 11.61
CA GLY A 109 -9.43 -5.04 11.98
C GLY A 109 -10.27 -4.53 10.80
N MET A 110 -11.14 -3.57 11.09
CA MET A 110 -11.94 -2.87 10.08
C MET A 110 -11.20 -1.63 9.56
N PRO A 111 -11.46 -1.17 8.33
CA PRO A 111 -10.89 0.08 7.83
C PRO A 111 -11.26 1.26 8.72
N TYR A 112 -10.33 2.22 8.86
CA TYR A 112 -10.61 3.48 9.55
C TYR A 112 -10.79 4.59 8.51
N GLY A 113 -12.03 4.87 8.16
CA GLY A 113 -12.33 5.66 6.96
C GLY A 113 -11.95 4.85 5.71
N ASN A 114 -11.09 5.40 4.87
CA ASN A 114 -10.64 4.79 3.62
C ASN A 114 -9.23 4.20 3.68
N ILE A 115 -8.67 3.97 4.87
CA ILE A 115 -7.32 3.39 5.05
C ILE A 115 -7.38 2.08 5.84
N GLU A 116 -6.45 1.16 5.53
CA GLU A 116 -6.31 -0.16 6.13
C GLU A 116 -4.93 -0.34 6.79
N ALA A 117 -4.90 -1.05 7.92
CA ALA A 117 -3.66 -1.48 8.55
C ALA A 117 -3.20 -2.81 7.94
N ARG A 118 -2.20 -2.75 7.04
CA ARG A 118 -1.70 -3.86 6.21
C ARG A 118 -0.26 -3.61 5.77
N ILE A 119 0.38 -4.64 5.24
CA ILE A 119 1.69 -4.56 4.60
C ILE A 119 1.55 -4.97 3.13
N LEU A 120 1.95 -4.08 2.23
CA LEU A 120 2.07 -4.34 0.80
C LEU A 120 3.54 -4.66 0.48
N GLU A 121 3.79 -5.77 -0.21
CA GLU A 121 5.11 -6.15 -0.70
C GLU A 121 5.12 -6.16 -2.23
N ILE A 122 6.11 -5.48 -2.80
CA ILE A 122 6.32 -5.40 -4.24
C ILE A 122 7.81 -5.54 -4.57
N LEU A 123 8.11 -5.98 -5.79
CA LEU A 123 9.44 -5.82 -6.37
C LEU A 123 9.52 -4.48 -7.10
N VAL A 124 10.65 -3.81 -6.93
CA VAL A 124 10.96 -2.54 -7.57
C VAL A 124 12.34 -2.61 -8.23
N ASP A 125 12.53 -1.74 -9.22
CA ASP A 125 13.86 -1.35 -9.68
C ASP A 125 14.22 -0.01 -9.03
N LEU A 126 15.46 0.13 -8.56
CA LEU A 126 16.04 1.42 -8.19
C LEU A 126 16.89 1.92 -9.34
N THR A 127 16.70 3.17 -9.74
CA THR A 127 17.56 3.86 -10.71
C THR A 127 18.27 4.99 -10.00
N THR A 128 19.59 4.91 -9.87
CA THR A 128 20.41 5.99 -9.28
C THR A 128 20.50 7.19 -10.22
N ASP A 129 20.90 8.34 -9.70
CA ASP A 129 21.18 9.53 -10.50
C ASP A 129 22.31 9.32 -11.52
N GLU A 130 23.21 8.38 -11.25
CA GLU A 130 24.26 7.93 -12.17
C GLU A 130 23.73 7.00 -13.28
N GLY A 131 22.45 6.60 -13.22
CA GLY A 131 21.79 5.74 -14.20
C GLY A 131 22.00 4.24 -13.97
N GLU A 132 22.59 3.85 -12.84
CA GLU A 132 22.66 2.44 -12.45
C GLU A 132 21.26 1.93 -12.09
N VAL A 133 20.90 0.76 -12.62
CA VAL A 133 19.62 0.09 -12.32
C VAL A 133 19.88 -1.13 -11.46
N ILE A 134 19.31 -1.12 -10.26
CA ILE A 134 19.35 -2.24 -9.30
C ILE A 134 17.97 -2.90 -9.30
N SER A 135 17.88 -4.07 -9.90
CA SER A 135 16.63 -4.83 -10.02
C SER A 135 16.41 -5.86 -8.92
N GLY A 136 15.16 -6.27 -8.74
CA GLY A 136 14.77 -7.30 -7.76
C GLY A 136 14.82 -6.80 -6.31
N VAL A 137 14.73 -5.48 -6.12
CA VAL A 137 14.67 -4.88 -4.79
C VAL A 137 13.29 -5.10 -4.21
N THR A 138 13.19 -5.65 -3.00
CA THR A 138 11.90 -5.82 -2.33
C THR A 138 11.56 -4.58 -1.52
N LEU A 139 10.41 -3.96 -1.83
CA LEU A 139 9.86 -2.83 -1.08
C LEU A 139 8.60 -3.31 -0.33
N ARG A 140 8.65 -3.24 1.00
CA ARG A 140 7.48 -3.47 1.86
C ARG A 140 6.98 -2.14 2.40
N ILE A 141 5.75 -1.76 2.09
CA ILE A 141 5.08 -0.56 2.61
C ILE A 141 4.18 -0.98 3.77
N ILE A 142 4.44 -0.43 4.97
CA ILE A 142 3.82 -0.85 6.22
C ILE A 142 2.89 0.27 6.71
N SER A 143 1.59 0.03 6.65
CA SER A 143 0.54 0.97 7.07
C SER A 143 -0.01 0.52 8.43
N ASN A 144 0.25 1.28 9.50
CA ASN A 144 -0.54 1.21 10.74
C ASN A 144 -1.51 2.39 10.82
N ILE A 145 -2.51 2.28 11.70
CA ILE A 145 -3.50 3.34 11.92
C ILE A 145 -3.53 3.65 13.41
N ASP A 146 -2.57 4.46 13.86
CA ASP A 146 -2.41 4.81 15.27
C ASP A 146 -3.66 5.43 15.90
N PRO A 147 -4.40 6.35 15.25
CA PRO A 147 -5.64 6.89 15.82
C PRO A 147 -6.73 5.84 16.06
N ALA A 148 -6.68 4.71 15.37
CA ALA A 148 -7.60 3.58 15.54
C ALA A 148 -7.01 2.44 16.39
N GLY A 149 -5.76 2.57 16.84
CA GLY A 149 -5.04 1.51 17.56
C GLY A 149 -4.79 0.24 16.74
N LEU A 150 -4.77 0.34 15.41
CA LEU A 150 -4.56 -0.82 14.53
C LEU A 150 -3.09 -0.92 14.12
N THR A 151 -2.44 -2.01 14.51
CA THR A 151 -1.01 -2.27 14.22
C THR A 151 -0.83 -3.58 13.46
N THR A 152 0.04 -3.56 12.45
CA THR A 152 0.50 -4.74 11.72
C THR A 152 1.49 -5.58 12.52
N GLY A 153 1.98 -5.07 13.66
CA GLY A 153 3.08 -5.64 14.42
C GLY A 153 4.46 -5.14 13.96
N GLU A 154 4.53 -4.40 12.86
CA GLU A 154 5.74 -3.75 12.35
C GLU A 154 5.58 -2.22 12.39
N ALA A 155 6.69 -1.48 12.49
CA ALA A 155 6.66 -0.02 12.53
C ALA A 155 6.21 0.58 11.18
N THR A 156 5.41 1.65 11.21
CA THR A 156 4.92 2.32 9.98
C THR A 156 6.05 2.92 9.17
N GLY A 157 5.97 2.80 7.85
CA GLY A 157 6.98 3.31 6.92
C GLY A 157 7.24 2.32 5.80
N PHE A 158 8.52 2.08 5.51
CA PHE A 158 8.92 1.09 4.51
C PHE A 158 10.12 0.26 4.96
N LYS A 159 10.18 -0.97 4.47
CA LYS A 159 11.39 -1.80 4.46
C LYS A 159 11.89 -1.95 3.04
N LEU A 160 13.22 -1.93 2.87
CA LEU A 160 13.85 -2.11 1.57
C LEU A 160 14.95 -3.15 1.66
N THR A 161 14.80 -4.23 0.90
CA THR A 161 15.80 -5.29 0.78
C THR A 161 16.45 -5.18 -0.59
N ILE A 162 17.71 -4.75 -0.61
CA ILE A 162 18.49 -4.62 -1.84
C ILE A 162 19.38 -5.86 -1.97
N PRO A 163 19.23 -6.67 -3.05
CA PRO A 163 20.04 -7.88 -3.24
C PRO A 163 21.54 -7.56 -3.20
N GLY A 164 22.27 -8.28 -2.35
CA GLY A 164 23.73 -8.13 -2.23
C GLY A 164 24.22 -6.88 -1.49
N ALA A 165 23.32 -6.06 -0.92
CA ALA A 165 23.74 -4.91 -0.12
C ALA A 165 24.56 -5.34 1.12
N PRO A 166 25.73 -4.72 1.36
CA PRO A 166 26.64 -5.14 2.42
C PRO A 166 26.19 -4.72 3.83
N PHE A 167 25.18 -3.85 3.91
CA PHE A 167 24.66 -3.30 5.17
C PHE A 167 23.41 -4.03 5.68
N GLY A 168 22.76 -4.88 4.89
CA GLY A 168 21.51 -5.56 5.28
C GLY A 168 20.26 -4.82 4.78
N ASN A 169 19.14 -5.06 5.46
CA ASN A 169 17.84 -4.52 5.04
C ASN A 169 17.54 -3.20 5.73
N PHE A 170 17.01 -2.23 4.97
CA PHE A 170 16.45 -1.04 5.57
C PHE A 170 15.14 -1.37 6.28
N GLU A 171 15.02 -0.87 7.50
CA GLU A 171 13.93 -1.08 8.43
C GLU A 171 13.34 0.28 8.85
N PRO A 172 12.01 0.42 9.02
CA PRO A 172 11.41 1.66 9.52
C PRO A 172 12.08 2.09 10.83
N ARG A 173 12.20 3.40 11.02
CA ARG A 173 12.74 3.94 12.26
C ARG A 173 11.86 3.59 13.47
N ASP A 174 12.50 3.49 14.63
CA ASP A 174 11.83 3.48 15.93
C ASP A 174 12.38 4.64 16.79
N PRO A 175 11.58 5.71 17.05
CA PRO A 175 10.21 5.91 16.57
C PRO A 175 10.13 6.15 15.05
N PRO A 176 8.98 5.85 14.41
CA PRO A 176 8.77 6.10 12.99
C PRO A 176 8.98 7.58 12.60
N VAL A 177 9.56 7.79 11.42
CA VAL A 177 9.67 9.11 10.80
C VAL A 177 8.97 9.08 9.45
N GLY A 178 7.90 9.86 9.34
CA GLY A 178 7.05 9.90 8.16
C GLY A 178 5.79 9.04 8.31
N LEU A 179 5.14 8.74 7.19
CA LEU A 179 3.85 8.06 7.12
C LEU A 179 3.81 7.08 5.95
N ALA A 180 3.02 6.03 6.11
CA ALA A 180 2.60 5.13 5.04
C ALA A 180 1.13 4.80 5.21
N GLN A 181 0.38 4.80 4.11
CA GLN A 181 -1.06 4.55 4.11
C GLN A 181 -1.40 3.65 2.95
N ILE A 182 -2.20 2.63 3.22
CA ILE A 182 -2.81 1.76 2.21
C ILE A 182 -4.31 2.02 2.21
N SER A 183 -4.89 2.30 1.05
CA SER A 183 -6.31 2.53 0.91
C SER A 183 -7.09 1.25 1.13
N ALA A 184 -8.28 1.39 1.70
CA ALA A 184 -9.29 0.34 1.66
C ALA A 184 -9.61 0.00 0.20
N GLY A 185 -9.81 -1.29 -0.08
CA GLY A 185 -10.53 -1.70 -1.28
C GLY A 185 -12.01 -1.32 -1.15
N ASN A 186 -12.87 -1.86 -2.02
CA ASN A 186 -14.31 -1.72 -1.83
C ASN A 186 -14.71 -2.07 -0.40
N LEU A 187 -15.34 -1.12 0.28
CA LEU A 187 -16.03 -1.37 1.53
C LEU A 187 -17.24 -2.27 1.19
N PRO A 188 -17.47 -3.37 1.93
CA PRO A 188 -18.68 -4.17 1.77
C PRO A 188 -19.95 -3.37 2.07
#